data_AF-A0A2V5P215-F1
#
_entry.id   AF-A0A2V5P215-F1
#
_cell.length_a   1.000
_cell.length_b   1.000
_cell.length_c   1.000
_cell.angle_alpha   90.00
_cell.angle_beta   90.00
_cell.angle_gamma   90.00
#
_symmetry.space_group_name_H-M   'P 1'
#
loop_
_entity.id
_entity.type
_entity.pdbx_description
1 polymer ?
#
loop_
_entity_poly.entity_id
_entity_poly.type
_entity_poly.pdbx_seq_one_letter_code
_entity_poly.pdbx_strand_id
1 'polypeptide(L)'
;NGQTFSRANGINGFNQVVGFSGSEFDNPKGRAFFWSKSTGMVDVGTLGGAYAQAFAINDSGSITGNSQLASSATGSAAAHAFFAPPH
;
A
#
# COMPACT_ATOMS: atom_id res chain seq x y z
N ASN A 1 11.48 -4.86 -11.43
CA ASN A 1 12.05 -6.21 -11.20
C ASN A 1 11.95 -6.55 -9.73
N GLY A 2 11.11 -7.52 -9.32
CA GLY A 2 11.33 -8.21 -8.03
C GLY A 2 10.18 -8.43 -7.03
N GLN A 3 8.89 -8.35 -7.40
CA GLN A 3 7.81 -8.80 -6.49
C GLN A 3 7.05 -9.93 -7.21
N THR A 4 7.10 -11.15 -6.66
CA THR A 4 6.48 -12.36 -7.23
C THR A 4 5.02 -12.53 -6.81
N PHE A 5 4.53 -11.67 -5.91
CA PHE A 5 3.17 -11.72 -5.40
C PHE A 5 2.52 -10.32 -5.38
N SER A 6 1.29 -10.21 -5.85
CA SER A 6 0.47 -9.02 -5.65
C SER A 6 -0.99 -9.39 -5.44
N ARG A 7 -1.70 -8.58 -4.65
CA ARG A 7 -3.13 -8.70 -4.41
C ARG A 7 -3.79 -7.34 -4.58
N ALA A 8 -4.81 -7.28 -5.44
CA ALA A 8 -5.73 -6.15 -5.52
C ALA A 8 -6.74 -6.24 -4.36
N ASN A 9 -6.94 -5.13 -3.66
CA ASN A 9 -7.85 -5.03 -2.52
C ASN A 9 -9.05 -4.12 -2.81
N GLY A 10 -8.86 -3.06 -3.59
CA GLY A 10 -9.91 -2.09 -3.90
C GLY A 10 -9.79 -1.52 -5.30
N ILE A 11 -10.93 -1.14 -5.88
CA ILE A 11 -11.06 -0.47 -7.17
C ILE A 11 -12.13 0.62 -7.08
N ASN A 12 -11.93 1.76 -7.75
CA ASN A 12 -12.91 2.85 -7.83
C ASN A 12 -13.55 2.97 -9.24
N GLY A 13 -14.52 3.88 -9.39
CA GLY A 13 -15.23 4.12 -10.65
C GLY A 13 -14.35 4.64 -11.81
N PHE A 14 -13.11 5.04 -11.52
CA PHE A 14 -12.12 5.49 -12.51
C PHE A 14 -11.15 4.39 -12.95
N ASN A 15 -11.44 3.12 -12.62
CA ASN A 15 -10.57 1.97 -12.90
C ASN A 15 -9.18 2.09 -12.25
N GLN A 16 -9.09 2.77 -11.12
CA GLN A 16 -7.87 2.80 -10.32
C GLN A 16 -7.93 1.70 -9.28
N VAL A 17 -6.81 0.98 -9.11
CA VAL A 17 -6.73 -0.19 -8.23
C VAL A 17 -5.73 0.09 -7.12
N VAL A 18 -6.04 -0.34 -5.91
CA VAL A 18 -5.10 -0.33 -4.79
C VAL A 18 -4.93 -1.72 -4.21
N GLY A 19 -3.78 -1.95 -3.59
CA GLY A 19 -3.52 -3.23 -2.95
C GLY A 19 -2.13 -3.34 -2.36
N PHE A 20 -1.60 -4.55 -2.43
CA PHE A 20 -0.33 -4.94 -1.85
C PHE A 20 0.55 -5.66 -2.88
N SER A 21 1.84 -5.35 -2.89
CA SER A 21 2.86 -6.02 -3.70
C SER A 21 4.03 -6.45 -2.82
N GLY A 22 4.46 -7.70 -2.94
CA GLY A 22 5.46 -8.31 -2.07
C GLY A 22 6.16 -9.51 -2.74
N SER A 23 7.26 -9.96 -2.13
CA SER A 23 7.95 -11.16 -2.60
C SER A 23 7.19 -12.44 -2.22
N GLU A 24 6.35 -12.38 -1.17
CA GLU A 24 5.59 -13.51 -0.64
C GLU A 24 4.23 -13.02 -0.10
N PHE A 25 3.28 -13.94 0.09
CA PHE A 25 1.99 -13.68 0.73
C PHE A 25 2.22 -13.27 2.20
N ASP A 26 1.53 -12.23 2.68
CA ASP A 26 1.72 -11.67 4.03
C ASP A 26 3.18 -11.33 4.39
N ASN A 27 3.98 -10.94 3.39
CA ASN A 27 5.35 -10.51 3.61
C ASN A 27 5.39 -9.25 4.50
N PRO A 28 6.14 -9.25 5.61
CA PRO A 28 6.33 -8.07 6.48
C PRO A 28 7.08 -6.90 5.80
N LYS A 29 7.47 -7.04 4.53
CA LYS A 29 8.14 -6.01 3.70
C LYS A 29 7.36 -5.62 2.45
N GLY A 30 6.11 -6.08 2.30
CA GLY A 30 5.36 -5.71 1.12
C GLY A 30 4.84 -4.27 1.20
N ARG A 31 4.55 -3.74 0.02
CA ARG A 31 4.32 -2.32 -0.24
C ARG A 31 2.90 -2.10 -0.72
N ALA A 32 2.28 -1.04 -0.22
CA ALA A 32 1.01 -0.58 -0.74
C ALA A 32 1.25 -0.06 -2.17
N PHE A 33 0.40 -0.46 -3.11
CA PHE A 33 0.44 0.07 -4.46
C PHE A 33 -0.87 0.75 -4.82
N PHE A 34 -0.73 1.72 -5.72
CA PHE A 34 -1.77 2.29 -6.55
C PHE A 34 -1.50 1.89 -8.00
N TRP A 35 -2.53 1.60 -8.76
CA TRP A 35 -2.42 1.33 -10.19
C TRP A 35 -3.45 2.13 -10.95
N SER A 36 -3.03 2.68 -12.08
CA SER A 36 -3.91 3.21 -13.10
C SER A 36 -3.38 2.85 -14.49
N LYS A 37 -4.25 2.95 -15.50
CA LYS A 37 -3.84 2.75 -16.90
C LYS A 37 -2.75 3.73 -17.34
N SER A 38 -2.74 4.96 -16.81
CA SER A 38 -1.80 6.01 -17.22
C SER A 38 -0.46 5.93 -16.49
N THR A 39 -0.45 5.51 -15.22
CA THR A 39 0.76 5.52 -14.39
C THR A 39 1.39 4.14 -14.18
N GLY A 40 0.66 3.06 -14.52
CA GLY A 40 1.05 1.72 -14.10
C GLY A 40 1.02 1.58 -12.58
N MET A 41 1.78 0.62 -12.03
CA MET A 41 1.89 0.44 -10.57
C MET A 41 2.83 1.50 -9.98
N VAL A 42 2.32 2.20 -8.98
CA VAL A 42 3.01 3.23 -8.19
C VAL A 42 3.00 2.80 -6.74
N ASP A 43 4.14 2.95 -6.06
CA ASP A 43 4.24 2.71 -4.62
C ASP A 43 3.59 3.87 -3.86
N VAL A 44 2.63 3.58 -2.98
CA VAL A 44 1.92 4.59 -2.17
C VAL A 44 2.80 5.06 -0.98
N GLY A 45 3.87 4.33 -0.69
CA GLY A 45 4.79 4.63 0.41
C GLY A 45 4.42 3.92 1.71
N THR A 46 5.24 4.18 2.73
CA THR A 46 5.07 3.70 4.10
C THR A 46 5.18 4.88 5.06
N LEU A 47 4.75 4.71 6.32
CA LEU A 47 4.96 5.69 7.39
C LEU A 47 6.37 5.57 8.01
N GLY A 48 7.36 5.13 7.22
CA GLY A 48 8.75 4.95 7.63
C GLY A 48 9.14 3.52 7.97
N GLY A 49 8.18 2.59 8.05
CA GLY A 49 8.43 1.16 8.23
C GLY A 49 8.62 0.40 6.91
N ALA A 50 8.80 -0.93 7.00
CA ALA A 50 9.01 -1.79 5.83
C ALA A 50 7.71 -2.25 5.16
N TYR A 51 6.58 -2.16 5.88
CA TYR A 51 5.28 -2.66 5.43
C TYR A 51 4.27 -1.55 5.16
N ALA A 52 3.49 -1.71 4.10
CA ALA A 52 2.21 -1.05 3.93
C ALA A 52 1.24 -1.91 3.11
N GLN A 53 -0.04 -1.76 3.38
CA GLN A 53 -1.13 -2.32 2.59
C GLN A 53 -2.26 -1.31 2.44
N ALA A 54 -2.68 -1.06 1.20
CA ALA A 54 -3.87 -0.26 0.91
C ALA A 54 -5.10 -1.17 0.85
N PHE A 55 -6.16 -0.82 1.57
CA PHE A 55 -7.40 -1.61 1.64
C PHE A 55 -8.52 -1.05 0.78
N ALA A 56 -8.59 0.27 0.63
CA ALA A 56 -9.67 0.91 -0.10
C ALA A 56 -9.20 2.18 -0.80
N ILE A 57 -9.92 2.51 -1.87
CA ILE A 57 -9.80 3.74 -2.64
C ILE A 57 -11.21 4.26 -2.91
N ASN A 58 -11.41 5.58 -2.84
CA ASN A 58 -12.67 6.21 -3.26
C ASN A 58 -12.54 6.84 -4.65
N ASP A 59 -13.66 7.31 -5.21
CA ASP A 59 -13.69 7.96 -6.54
C ASP A 59 -12.89 9.26 -6.58
N SER A 60 -12.68 9.94 -5.44
CA SER A 60 -11.79 11.09 -5.39
C SER A 60 -10.30 10.71 -5.46
N GLY A 61 -9.95 9.43 -5.45
CA GLY A 61 -8.57 8.94 -5.48
C GLY A 61 -7.90 8.84 -4.11
N SER A 62 -8.64 9.05 -3.02
CA SER A 62 -8.10 8.92 -1.66
C SER A 62 -8.00 7.45 -1.26
N ILE A 63 -6.89 7.09 -0.62
CA ILE A 63 -6.54 5.70 -0.28
C ILE A 63 -6.46 5.56 1.23
N THR A 64 -7.05 4.49 1.77
CA THR A 64 -6.90 4.12 3.19
C THR A 64 -6.25 2.75 3.33
N GLY A 65 -5.42 2.60 4.37
CA GLY A 65 -4.67 1.38 4.59
C GLY A 65 -4.03 1.34 5.97
N ASN A 66 -3.12 0.39 6.16
CA ASN A 66 -2.19 0.41 7.29
C ASN A 66 -0.75 0.39 6.81
N SER A 67 0.13 1.00 7.59
CA SER A 67 1.58 0.97 7.37
C SER A 67 2.30 0.89 8.69
N GLN A 68 3.48 0.27 8.69
CA GLN A 68 4.35 0.31 9.84
C GLN A 68 4.99 1.71 9.97
N LEU A 69 5.07 2.20 11.20
CA LEU A 69 5.98 3.30 11.54
C LEU A 69 7.43 2.83 11.42
N ALA A 70 8.34 3.79 11.26
CA ALA A 70 9.77 3.52 11.47
C ALA A 70 9.96 2.86 12.85
N SER A 71 10.70 1.74 12.88
CA SER A 71 10.98 0.99 14.10
C SER A 71 11.61 1.92 15.12
N SER A 72 10.85 2.31 16.15
CA SER A 72 11.43 2.89 17.35
C SER A 72 12.22 1.80 18.06
N ALA A 73 13.30 2.14 18.75
CA ALA A 73 14.31 1.25 19.32
C ALA A 73 13.81 0.14 20.29
N THR A 74 12.50 -0.01 20.49
CA THR A 74 11.83 -0.89 21.47
C THR A 74 11.15 -2.13 20.86
N GLY A 75 11.42 -2.48 19.59
CA GLY A 75 11.30 -3.87 19.14
C GLY A 75 9.94 -4.38 18.66
N SER A 76 8.99 -3.51 18.28
CA SER A 76 7.84 -3.94 17.48
C SER A 76 7.44 -2.84 16.50
N ALA A 77 7.43 -3.17 15.21
CA ALA A 77 6.94 -2.28 14.17
C ALA A 77 5.41 -2.15 14.30
N ALA A 78 4.95 -1.10 14.97
CA ALA A 78 3.53 -0.86 15.18
C ALA A 78 2.86 -0.47 13.85
N ALA A 79 1.87 -1.26 13.44
CA ALA A 79 1.00 -0.92 12.31
C ALA A 79 0.09 0.26 12.71
N HIS A 80 0.06 1.28 11.86
CA HIS A 80 -0.76 2.47 12.00
C HIS A 80 -1.65 2.62 10.77
N ALA A 81 -2.90 3.03 10.98
CA ALA A 81 -3.77 3.39 9.87
C ALA A 81 -3.18 4.62 9.15
N PHE A 82 -3.31 4.67 7.84
CA PHE A 82 -2.97 5.85 7.06
C PHE A 82 -4.13 6.26 6.16
N PHE A 83 -4.13 7.55 5.83
CA PHE A 83 -4.93 8.15 4.78
C PHE A 83 -3.96 8.83 3.80
N ALA A 84 -3.97 8.41 2.54
CA ALA A 84 -3.19 9.03 1.48
C ALA A 84 -4.14 9.84 0.57
N PRO A 85 -3.90 11.15 0.39
CA PRO A 85 -4.66 11.96 -0.53
C PRO A 85 -4.39 11.53 -1.99
N PRO A 86 -5.18 12.02 -2.96
CA PRO A 86 -5.06 11.64 -4.36
C PRO A 86 -3.66 11.92 -4.93
N HIS A 87 -3.19 11.02 -5.78
CA HIS A 87 -1.91 11.11 -6.51
C HIS A 87 -2.08 11.66 -7.92
#